data_AF-A0A2G4QYT2-F1
#
_entry.id   AF-A0A2G4QYT2-F1
#
_cell.length_a   1.000
_cell.length_b   1.000
_cell.length_c   1.000
_cell.angle_alpha   90.00
_cell.angle_beta   90.00
_cell.angle_gamma   90.00
#
_symmetry.space_group_name_H-M   'P 1'
#
loop_
_entity.id
_entity.type
_entity.pdbx_description
1 polymer ?
#
loop_
_entity_poly.entity_id
_entity_poly.type
_entity_poly.pdbx_seq_one_letter_code
_entity_poly.pdbx_strand_id
1 'polypeptide(L)'
;ECVLAYHFKNFTPKQENFLAQINDVIFKEQMKDFILNKQFRYDLYGRRLTKLSKKRIDNYLFEAQFVLLDYPTSQTFEGCEENLKWAYIELISKLEGEDFAPKKAKKLLAGLNTDKKVFFSLLINLMTLNLVGICVPNTTHKIDEVKFYNHSLLKEQKLSQEYIFACALTGGGISLDSLERAFLNHYFNENQMNLEELFERIYQDENFHFTDENHQACKDRESVFTQLSLHYKKFLRRLPILMKLEMF
;
A
#
# COMPACT_ATOMS: atom_id res chain seq x y z
N GLU A 1 5.72 9.54 -27.60
CA GLU A 1 5.60 10.40 -26.41
C GLU A 1 5.76 9.53 -25.18
N CYS A 2 6.83 9.72 -24.40
CA CYS A 2 7.07 8.95 -23.19
C CYS A 2 6.10 9.43 -22.10
N VAL A 3 5.29 8.53 -21.52
CA VAL A 3 4.40 8.86 -20.40
C VAL A 3 5.07 8.35 -19.14
N LEU A 4 5.66 9.25 -18.37
CA LEU A 4 6.52 8.92 -17.23
C LEU A 4 5.76 9.14 -15.93
N ALA A 5 5.61 8.06 -15.17
CA ALA A 5 4.71 7.96 -14.02
C ALA A 5 5.40 8.35 -12.70
N TYR A 6 5.92 9.57 -12.55
CA TYR A 6 6.40 10.06 -11.25
C TYR A 6 6.29 11.59 -11.15
N HIS A 7 5.22 12.12 -10.56
CA HIS A 7 5.00 13.57 -10.42
C HIS A 7 4.67 14.04 -8.98
N PHE A 8 4.91 13.23 -7.95
CA PHE A 8 4.32 13.48 -6.63
C PHE A 8 5.31 13.96 -5.55
N LYS A 9 6.31 14.77 -5.94
CA LYS A 9 7.09 15.55 -4.98
C LYS A 9 6.76 17.03 -5.14
N ASN A 10 6.53 17.71 -4.01
CA ASN A 10 6.16 19.12 -3.98
C ASN A 10 7.37 19.97 -4.42
N PHE A 11 7.23 20.65 -5.56
CA PHE A 11 8.15 21.70 -5.98
C PHE A 11 7.80 22.99 -5.24
N THR A 12 8.80 23.85 -4.98
CA THR A 12 8.53 25.21 -4.49
C THR A 12 7.80 26.02 -5.58
N PRO A 13 7.04 27.07 -5.24
CA PRO A 13 6.36 27.91 -6.23
C PRO A 13 7.32 28.47 -7.30
N LYS A 14 8.57 28.78 -6.91
CA LYS A 14 9.61 29.22 -7.84
C LYS A 14 10.01 28.13 -8.83
N GLN A 15 10.17 26.89 -8.36
CA GLN A 15 10.48 25.74 -9.21
C GLN A 15 9.31 25.41 -10.14
N GLU A 16 8.06 25.45 -9.65
CA GLU A 16 6.87 25.25 -10.49
C GLU A 16 6.79 26.27 -11.62
N ASN A 17 7.00 27.56 -11.31
CA ASN A 17 7.00 28.62 -12.31
C ASN A 17 8.10 28.43 -13.36
N PHE A 18 9.31 28.03 -12.95
CA PHE A 18 10.40 27.71 -13.87
C PHE A 18 10.05 26.52 -14.78
N LEU A 19 9.57 25.42 -14.20
CA LEU A 19 9.20 24.21 -14.96
C LEU A 19 8.01 24.44 -15.90
N ALA A 20 7.09 25.35 -15.55
CA ALA A 20 5.96 25.72 -16.39
C ALA A 20 6.38 26.39 -17.70
N GLN A 21 7.52 27.09 -17.72
CA GLN A 21 8.04 27.79 -18.90
C GLN A 21 8.69 26.86 -19.93
N ILE A 22 9.02 25.63 -19.55
CA ILE A 22 9.66 24.66 -20.44
C ILE A 22 8.59 23.95 -21.29
N ASN A 23 8.68 24.01 -22.62
CA ASN A 23 7.72 23.33 -23.50
C ASN A 23 8.09 21.88 -23.80
N ASP A 24 9.40 21.58 -23.95
CA ASP A 24 9.87 20.23 -24.21
C ASP A 24 9.67 19.35 -22.97
N VAL A 25 8.86 18.29 -23.14
CA VAL A 25 8.49 17.40 -22.04
C VAL A 25 9.69 16.63 -21.51
N ILE A 26 10.59 16.18 -22.39
CA ILE A 26 11.77 15.42 -22.00
C ILE A 26 12.73 16.32 -21.21
N PHE A 27 12.99 17.53 -21.72
CA PHE A 27 13.85 18.49 -21.04
C PHE A 27 13.25 18.94 -19.70
N LYS A 28 11.93 19.15 -19.63
CA LYS A 28 11.25 19.47 -18.38
C LYS A 28 11.46 18.37 -17.34
N GLU A 29 11.31 17.10 -17.71
CA GLU A 29 11.58 15.99 -16.79
C GLU A 29 13.06 15.92 -16.38
N GLN A 30 13.99 16.18 -17.30
CA GLN A 30 15.43 16.23 -16.95
C GLN A 30 15.73 17.32 -15.91
N MET A 31 15.07 18.48 -16.00
CA MET A 31 15.20 19.54 -15.00
C MET A 31 14.59 19.14 -13.66
N LYS A 32 13.45 18.41 -13.66
CA LYS A 32 12.88 17.86 -12.42
C LYS A 32 13.84 16.89 -11.76
N ASP A 33 14.47 16.00 -12.51
CA ASP A 33 15.45 15.05 -11.98
C ASP A 33 16.66 15.77 -11.36
N PHE A 34 17.15 16.82 -12.02
CA PHE A 34 18.25 17.63 -11.50
C PHE A 34 17.86 18.33 -10.19
N ILE A 35 16.71 19.00 -10.16
CA ILE A 35 16.20 19.73 -8.98
C ILE A 35 16.00 18.78 -7.79
N LEU A 36 15.50 17.57 -8.04
CA LEU A 36 15.18 16.58 -7.01
C LEU A 36 16.35 15.63 -6.69
N ASN A 37 17.52 15.84 -7.32
CA ASN A 37 18.67 14.95 -7.26
C ASN A 37 18.28 13.47 -7.45
N LYS A 38 17.53 13.20 -8.53
CA LYS A 38 16.90 11.90 -8.74
C LYS A 38 17.92 10.86 -9.21
N GLN A 39 17.98 9.74 -8.49
CA GLN A 39 18.94 8.67 -8.73
C GLN A 39 18.42 7.55 -9.65
N PHE A 40 17.09 7.42 -9.77
CA PHE A 40 16.48 6.32 -10.53
C PHE A 40 15.22 6.77 -11.27
N ARG A 41 14.99 6.20 -12.46
CA ARG A 41 13.77 6.41 -13.26
C ARG A 41 13.21 5.07 -13.75
N TYR A 42 11.90 4.91 -13.65
CA TYR A 42 11.17 3.87 -14.37
C TYR A 42 10.48 4.53 -15.56
N ASP A 43 11.02 4.27 -16.74
CA ASP A 43 10.51 4.85 -17.97
C ASP A 43 9.67 3.83 -18.76
N LEU A 44 8.47 4.24 -19.17
CA LEU A 44 7.57 3.43 -19.98
C LEU A 44 7.69 3.84 -21.46
N TYR A 45 8.09 2.88 -22.30
CA TYR A 45 8.20 3.05 -23.75
C TYR A 45 7.15 2.19 -24.46
N GLY A 46 6.54 2.75 -25.52
CA GLY A 46 5.54 2.04 -26.31
C GLY A 46 5.63 2.39 -27.79
N ARG A 47 5.42 1.38 -28.65
CA ARG A 47 5.34 1.56 -30.09
C ARG A 47 3.95 2.09 -30.45
N ARG A 48 3.88 3.24 -31.14
CA ARG A 48 2.62 3.89 -31.58
C ARG A 48 1.66 4.25 -30.44
N LEU A 49 2.14 5.05 -29.49
CA LEU A 49 1.30 5.59 -28.42
C LEU A 49 0.23 6.51 -29.01
N THR A 50 -1.03 6.15 -28.79
CA THR A 50 -2.18 6.94 -29.27
C THR A 50 -2.57 7.92 -28.17
N LYS A 51 -2.59 9.22 -28.49
CA LYS A 51 -3.02 10.23 -27.53
C LYS A 51 -4.51 10.06 -27.24
N LEU A 52 -4.83 9.82 -25.97
CA LEU A 52 -6.21 9.74 -25.52
C LEU A 52 -6.81 11.14 -25.43
N SER A 53 -8.07 11.30 -25.83
CA SER A 53 -8.80 12.53 -25.57
C SER A 53 -9.08 12.69 -24.08
N LYS A 54 -9.22 13.95 -23.61
CA LYS A 54 -9.53 14.23 -22.20
C LYS A 54 -10.75 13.45 -21.69
N LYS A 55 -11.81 13.34 -22.53
CA LYS A 55 -13.01 12.55 -22.21
C LYS A 55 -12.71 11.06 -22.01
N ARG A 56 -11.83 10.47 -22.84
CA ARG A 56 -11.42 9.07 -22.68
C ARG A 56 -10.59 8.87 -21.42
N ILE A 57 -9.63 9.76 -21.15
CA ILE A 57 -8.82 9.74 -19.93
C ILE A 57 -9.74 9.79 -18.70
N ASP A 58 -10.70 10.71 -18.70
CA ASP A 58 -11.64 10.89 -17.60
C ASP A 58 -12.48 9.63 -17.38
N ASN A 59 -13.00 9.03 -18.45
CA ASN A 59 -13.73 7.78 -18.37
C ASN A 59 -12.86 6.66 -17.77
N TYR A 60 -11.63 6.48 -18.23
CA TYR A 60 -10.72 5.45 -17.68
C TYR A 60 -10.43 5.69 -16.20
N LEU A 61 -10.13 6.93 -15.82
CA LEU A 61 -9.82 7.29 -14.44
C LEU A 61 -11.01 7.05 -13.50
N PHE A 62 -12.24 7.36 -13.94
CA PHE A 62 -13.43 7.18 -13.11
C PHE A 62 -13.93 5.74 -13.04
N GLU A 63 -13.64 4.92 -14.05
CA GLU A 63 -13.96 3.49 -14.06
C GLU A 63 -12.89 2.62 -13.38
N ALA A 64 -11.67 3.15 -13.18
CA ALA A 64 -10.63 2.48 -12.42
C ALA A 64 -11.11 2.16 -11.00
N GLN A 65 -10.79 0.94 -10.54
CA GLN A 65 -11.14 0.46 -9.20
C GLN A 65 -9.94 0.59 -8.27
N PHE A 66 -10.22 0.89 -7.01
CA PHE A 66 -9.25 1.05 -5.95
C PHE A 66 -9.64 0.19 -4.76
N VAL A 67 -8.64 -0.33 -4.05
CA VAL A 67 -8.81 -1.17 -2.87
C VAL A 67 -7.89 -0.67 -1.76
N LEU A 68 -8.32 -0.84 -0.50
CA LEU A 68 -7.47 -0.58 0.66
C LEU A 68 -6.40 -1.69 0.76
N LEU A 69 -5.16 -1.32 1.06
CA LEU A 69 -4.04 -2.25 1.26
C LEU A 69 -3.61 -2.33 2.72
N ASP A 70 -3.73 -1.20 3.43
CA ASP A 70 -3.34 -1.08 4.83
C ASP A 70 -4.01 0.12 5.50
N TYR A 71 -3.83 0.23 6.81
CA TYR A 71 -4.27 1.36 7.63
C TYR A 71 -3.17 2.41 7.81
N PRO A 72 -3.53 3.70 7.91
CA PRO A 72 -2.60 4.73 8.31
C PRO A 72 -2.12 4.49 9.75
N THR A 73 -0.85 4.78 9.99
CA THR A 73 -0.25 4.84 11.34
C THR A 73 -0.39 6.25 11.91
N SER A 74 -0.02 6.43 13.19
CA SER A 74 -0.01 7.75 13.84
C SER A 74 0.85 8.78 13.10
N GLN A 75 1.92 8.34 12.43
CA GLN A 75 2.86 9.19 11.71
C GLN A 75 2.46 9.46 10.26
N THR A 76 1.53 8.68 9.69
CA THR A 76 1.24 8.71 8.25
C THR A 76 0.75 10.08 7.76
N PHE A 77 0.07 10.84 8.61
CA PHE A 77 -0.40 12.20 8.29
C PHE A 77 0.18 13.26 9.24
N GLU A 78 1.36 13.01 9.81
CA GLU A 78 2.05 13.98 10.65
C GLU A 78 2.38 15.25 9.85
N GLY A 79 2.08 16.43 10.42
CA GLY A 79 2.25 17.72 9.74
C GLY A 79 1.25 18.01 8.61
N CYS A 80 0.27 17.14 8.38
CA CYS A 80 -0.82 17.38 7.42
C CYS A 80 -1.84 18.38 7.99
N GLU A 81 -2.33 19.31 7.16
CA GLU A 81 -3.44 20.20 7.53
C GLU A 81 -4.68 19.38 7.92
N GLU A 82 -5.43 19.86 8.91
CA GLU A 82 -6.52 19.09 9.53
C GLU A 82 -7.66 18.77 8.56
N ASN A 83 -8.07 19.75 7.75
CA ASN A 83 -9.04 19.58 6.66
C ASN A 83 -8.62 18.48 5.67
N LEU A 84 -7.33 18.43 5.31
CA LEU A 84 -6.79 17.45 4.39
C LEU A 84 -6.73 16.06 5.04
N LYS A 85 -6.40 16.00 6.34
CA LYS A 85 -6.44 14.76 7.13
C LYS A 85 -7.84 14.17 7.17
N TRP A 86 -8.87 14.98 7.38
CA TRP A 86 -10.27 14.53 7.33
C TRP A 86 -10.66 13.97 5.96
N ALA A 87 -10.19 14.60 4.86
CA ALA A 87 -10.44 14.09 3.51
C ALA A 87 -9.80 12.70 3.28
N TYR A 88 -8.59 12.45 3.81
CA TYR A 88 -7.99 11.11 3.77
C TYR A 88 -8.78 10.09 4.59
N ILE A 89 -9.20 10.45 5.81
CA ILE A 89 -9.98 9.57 6.69
C ILE A 89 -11.31 9.19 6.02
N GLU A 90 -12.01 10.15 5.43
CA GLU A 90 -13.27 9.89 4.73
C GLU A 90 -13.08 8.97 3.53
N LEU A 91 -12.01 9.18 2.75
CA LEU A 91 -11.68 8.33 1.60
C LEU A 91 -11.33 6.89 2.03
N ILE A 92 -10.56 6.73 3.11
CA ILE A 92 -10.23 5.42 3.70
C ILE A 92 -11.51 4.73 4.18
N SER A 93 -12.38 5.43 4.92
CA SER A 93 -13.65 4.87 5.39
C SER A 93 -14.56 4.42 4.23
N LYS A 94 -14.60 5.16 3.13
CA LYS A 94 -15.30 4.72 1.91
C LYS A 94 -14.69 3.45 1.33
N LEU A 95 -13.37 3.27 1.39
CA LEU A 95 -12.69 2.04 0.94
C LEU A 95 -12.93 0.86 1.87
N GLU A 96 -13.07 1.09 3.18
CA GLU A 96 -13.43 0.06 4.17
C GLU A 96 -14.86 -0.47 4.00
N GLY A 97 -15.81 0.42 3.67
CA GLY A 97 -17.22 0.05 3.50
C GLY A 97 -17.43 -1.10 2.50
N GLU A 98 -18.55 -1.80 2.58
CA GLU A 98 -18.82 -2.96 1.70
C GLU A 98 -17.72 -4.03 1.78
N ASP A 99 -17.26 -4.33 2.99
CA ASP A 99 -16.32 -5.43 3.27
C ASP A 99 -15.03 -5.33 2.43
N PHE A 100 -14.45 -4.12 2.42
CA PHE A 100 -13.19 -3.79 1.72
C PHE A 100 -13.17 -4.09 0.21
N ALA A 101 -14.32 -4.32 -0.42
CA ALA A 101 -14.40 -4.65 -1.84
C ALA A 101 -13.84 -3.50 -2.73
N PRO A 102 -13.25 -3.81 -3.90
CA PRO A 102 -12.78 -2.81 -4.86
C PRO A 102 -13.86 -1.81 -5.29
N LYS A 103 -13.53 -0.51 -5.23
CA LYS A 103 -14.48 0.58 -5.54
C LYS A 103 -13.99 1.42 -6.71
N LYS A 104 -14.90 1.69 -7.65
CA LYS A 104 -14.64 2.61 -8.76
C LYS A 104 -14.39 4.02 -8.24
N ALA A 105 -13.46 4.75 -8.83
CA ALA A 105 -13.20 6.16 -8.52
C ALA A 105 -14.48 7.02 -8.56
N LYS A 106 -15.39 6.77 -9.51
CA LYS A 106 -16.69 7.47 -9.57
C LYS A 106 -17.52 7.29 -8.29
N LYS A 107 -17.51 6.09 -7.71
CA LYS A 107 -18.24 5.78 -6.47
C LYS A 107 -17.56 6.38 -5.24
N LEU A 108 -16.22 6.38 -5.22
CA LEU A 108 -15.44 6.99 -4.15
C LEU A 108 -15.61 8.51 -4.12
N LEU A 109 -15.61 9.17 -5.29
CA LEU A 109 -15.85 10.61 -5.39
C LEU A 109 -17.27 11.00 -4.99
N ALA A 110 -18.26 10.13 -5.21
CA ALA A 110 -19.64 10.40 -4.88
C ALA A 110 -19.80 10.68 -3.37
N GLY A 111 -20.29 11.87 -3.04
CA GLY A 111 -20.51 12.31 -1.66
C GLY A 111 -19.29 12.93 -0.98
N LEU A 112 -18.11 12.99 -1.64
CA LEU A 112 -16.98 13.79 -1.14
C LEU A 112 -17.17 15.25 -1.51
N ASN A 113 -16.96 16.16 -0.56
CA ASN A 113 -16.95 17.61 -0.83
C ASN A 113 -15.59 18.06 -1.38
N THR A 114 -15.19 17.51 -2.53
CA THR A 114 -13.90 17.81 -3.14
C THR A 114 -14.01 17.79 -4.66
N ASP A 115 -13.18 18.57 -5.34
CA ASP A 115 -13.12 18.53 -6.80
C ASP A 115 -12.33 17.32 -7.30
N LYS A 116 -12.48 17.02 -8.60
CA LYS A 116 -11.82 15.89 -9.25
C LYS A 116 -10.29 15.92 -9.10
N LYS A 117 -9.66 17.08 -9.24
CA LYS A 117 -8.19 17.22 -9.19
C LYS A 117 -7.70 16.89 -7.79
N VAL A 118 -8.33 17.44 -6.77
CA VAL A 118 -8.00 17.17 -5.36
C VAL A 118 -8.24 15.70 -5.03
N PHE A 119 -9.39 15.13 -5.43
CA PHE A 119 -9.70 13.71 -5.23
C PHE A 119 -8.63 12.77 -5.79
N PHE A 120 -8.21 12.96 -7.05
CA PHE A 120 -7.17 12.11 -7.63
C PHE A 120 -5.82 12.35 -6.98
N SER A 121 -5.49 13.57 -6.55
CA SER A 121 -4.28 13.81 -5.75
C SER A 121 -4.30 13.06 -4.42
N LEU A 122 -5.44 13.03 -3.72
CA LEU A 122 -5.59 12.26 -2.47
C LEU A 122 -5.36 10.76 -2.71
N LEU A 123 -6.02 10.18 -3.73
CA LEU A 123 -5.83 8.77 -4.08
C LEU A 123 -4.38 8.45 -4.39
N ILE A 124 -3.72 9.31 -5.16
CA ILE A 124 -2.32 9.14 -5.51
C ILE A 124 -1.44 9.17 -4.27
N ASN A 125 -1.65 10.13 -3.37
CA ASN A 125 -0.86 10.20 -2.14
C ASN A 125 -1.04 8.93 -1.28
N LEU A 126 -2.27 8.42 -1.17
CA LEU A 126 -2.52 7.15 -0.49
C LEU A 126 -1.84 5.96 -1.18
N MET A 127 -1.77 5.95 -2.52
CA MET A 127 -1.01 4.94 -3.27
C MET A 127 0.49 5.06 -3.00
N THR A 128 1.05 6.27 -2.94
CA THR A 128 2.48 6.47 -2.62
C THR A 128 2.83 6.05 -1.18
N LEU A 129 1.85 6.06 -0.28
CA LEU A 129 1.97 5.58 1.09
C LEU A 129 1.68 4.07 1.22
N ASN A 130 1.46 3.36 0.11
CA ASN A 130 1.05 1.95 0.07
C ASN A 130 -0.22 1.63 0.88
N LEU A 131 -1.09 2.62 1.10
CA LEU A 131 -2.38 2.41 1.77
C LEU A 131 -3.49 2.00 0.81
N VAL A 132 -3.37 2.39 -0.46
CA VAL A 132 -4.38 2.13 -1.50
C VAL A 132 -3.71 1.54 -2.74
N GLY A 133 -4.37 0.60 -3.38
CA GLY A 133 -3.92 -0.01 -4.63
C GLY A 133 -4.93 0.23 -5.75
N ILE A 134 -4.42 0.45 -6.96
CA ILE A 134 -5.25 0.38 -8.18
C ILE A 134 -5.45 -1.09 -8.55
N CYS A 135 -6.69 -1.48 -8.81
CA CYS A 135 -7.02 -2.84 -9.19
C CYS A 135 -6.73 -3.04 -10.68
N VAL A 136 -6.25 -4.24 -11.02
CA VAL A 136 -6.03 -4.66 -12.40
C VAL A 136 -7.03 -5.74 -12.78
N PRO A 137 -7.40 -5.87 -14.07
CA PRO A 137 -8.20 -7.00 -14.53
C PRO A 137 -7.52 -8.33 -14.19
N ASN A 138 -8.28 -9.25 -13.58
CA ASN A 138 -7.82 -10.59 -13.24
C ASN A 138 -8.69 -11.67 -13.85
N THR A 139 -8.09 -12.85 -13.95
CA THR A 139 -8.75 -14.11 -14.30
C THR A 139 -8.66 -15.05 -13.11
N THR A 140 -9.56 -16.03 -13.04
CA THR A 140 -9.51 -17.10 -12.03
C THR A 140 -8.16 -17.82 -12.02
N HIS A 141 -7.60 -18.10 -13.20
CA HIS A 141 -6.27 -18.70 -13.33
C HIS A 141 -5.17 -17.90 -12.63
N LYS A 142 -5.13 -16.58 -12.84
CA LYS A 142 -4.12 -15.72 -12.21
C LYS A 142 -4.27 -15.68 -10.69
N ILE A 143 -5.52 -15.71 -10.19
CA ILE A 143 -5.80 -15.80 -8.76
C ILE A 143 -5.28 -17.12 -8.20
N ASP A 144 -5.54 -18.23 -8.87
CA ASP A 144 -5.07 -19.56 -8.45
C ASP A 144 -3.54 -19.66 -8.42
N GLU A 145 -2.85 -19.11 -9.43
CA GLU A 145 -1.37 -19.03 -9.46
C GLU A 145 -0.81 -18.21 -8.29
N VAL A 146 -1.44 -17.07 -7.98
CA VAL A 146 -1.04 -16.22 -6.86
C VAL A 146 -1.22 -16.95 -5.52
N LYS A 147 -2.36 -17.60 -5.32
CA LYS A 147 -2.63 -18.39 -4.12
C LYS A 147 -1.62 -19.53 -3.96
N PHE A 148 -1.34 -20.26 -5.04
CA PHE A 148 -0.35 -21.32 -5.04
C PHE A 148 1.05 -20.82 -4.68
N TYR A 149 1.49 -19.72 -5.30
CA TYR A 149 2.77 -19.07 -5.01
C TYR A 149 2.85 -18.65 -3.54
N ASN A 150 1.84 -17.93 -3.05
CA ASN A 150 1.81 -17.40 -1.68
C ASN A 150 1.76 -18.51 -0.62
N HIS A 151 0.99 -19.58 -0.86
CA HIS A 151 0.97 -20.74 0.04
C HIS A 151 2.30 -21.48 0.06
N SER A 152 2.98 -21.59 -1.09
CA SER A 152 4.32 -22.20 -1.14
C SER A 152 5.33 -21.34 -0.38
N LEU A 153 5.25 -20.02 -0.53
CA LEU A 153 6.10 -19.06 0.18
C LEU A 153 5.90 -19.10 1.70
N LEU A 154 4.65 -19.19 2.17
CA LEU A 154 4.34 -19.33 3.60
C LEU A 154 4.94 -20.61 4.20
N LYS A 155 4.94 -21.73 3.46
CA LYS A 155 5.48 -23.02 3.94
C LYS A 155 7.00 -23.01 4.08
N GLU A 156 7.69 -22.30 3.19
CA GLU A 156 9.16 -22.24 3.16
C GLU A 156 9.73 -21.09 4.00
N GLN A 157 8.87 -20.31 4.67
CA GLN A 157 9.28 -19.07 5.30
C GLN A 157 10.28 -19.28 6.44
N LYS A 158 11.38 -18.54 6.40
CA LYS A 158 12.24 -18.28 7.56
C LYS A 158 11.82 -16.95 8.18
N LEU A 159 11.63 -16.93 9.51
CA LEU A 159 11.18 -15.74 10.22
C LEU A 159 12.07 -14.50 9.98
N SER A 160 13.36 -14.72 9.70
CA SER A 160 14.38 -13.68 9.50
C SER A 160 14.47 -13.08 8.08
N GLN A 161 13.68 -13.54 7.09
CA GLN A 161 13.79 -13.08 5.70
C GLN A 161 12.59 -12.25 5.26
N GLU A 162 12.80 -11.13 4.59
CA GLU A 162 11.71 -10.36 3.98
C GLU A 162 11.10 -11.10 2.79
N TYR A 163 9.78 -11.26 2.80
CA TYR A 163 9.03 -11.87 1.71
C TYR A 163 7.98 -10.90 1.19
N ILE A 164 7.87 -10.85 -0.14
CA ILE A 164 6.82 -10.11 -0.83
C ILE A 164 5.81 -11.13 -1.36
N PHE A 165 4.58 -11.03 -0.87
CA PHE A 165 3.47 -11.86 -1.32
C PHE A 165 2.85 -11.26 -2.58
N ALA A 166 2.52 -12.10 -3.55
CA ALA A 166 1.85 -11.64 -4.76
C ALA A 166 0.40 -11.25 -4.43
N CYS A 167 -0.08 -10.16 -5.02
CA CYS A 167 -1.47 -9.72 -4.94
C CYS A 167 -2.07 -9.77 -6.33
N ALA A 168 -2.99 -10.72 -6.56
CA ALA A 168 -3.64 -10.84 -7.84
C ALA A 168 -4.36 -9.53 -8.15
N LEU A 169 -5.15 -9.02 -7.19
CA LEU A 169 -6.07 -7.89 -7.35
C LEU A 169 -5.41 -6.61 -7.86
N THR A 170 -4.20 -6.30 -7.39
CA THR A 170 -3.44 -5.12 -7.84
C THR A 170 -2.35 -5.45 -8.86
N GLY A 171 -2.02 -6.73 -9.03
CA GLY A 171 -0.88 -7.18 -9.82
C GLY A 171 0.48 -6.81 -9.22
N GLY A 172 0.49 -6.30 -7.97
CA GLY A 172 1.68 -5.91 -7.24
C GLY A 172 2.05 -6.92 -6.16
N GLY A 173 2.97 -6.51 -5.29
CA GLY A 173 3.38 -7.26 -4.11
C GLY A 173 2.92 -6.59 -2.82
N ILE A 174 2.54 -7.38 -1.82
CA ILE A 174 2.27 -6.93 -0.45
C ILE A 174 3.41 -7.41 0.44
N SER A 175 4.11 -6.46 1.04
CA SER A 175 5.10 -6.76 2.08
C SER A 175 4.38 -7.00 3.40
N LEU A 176 4.75 -8.09 4.06
CA LEU A 176 4.33 -8.42 5.41
C LEU A 176 5.59 -8.53 6.27
N ASP A 177 5.57 -7.94 7.46
CA ASP A 177 6.70 -8.05 8.38
C ASP A 177 6.84 -9.49 8.94
N SER A 178 7.94 -9.75 9.65
CA SER A 178 8.22 -11.08 10.21
C SER A 178 7.16 -11.60 11.17
N LEU A 179 6.52 -10.72 11.96
CA LEU A 179 5.48 -11.10 12.90
C LEU A 179 4.16 -11.36 12.17
N GLU A 180 3.77 -10.48 11.24
CA GLU A 180 2.58 -10.66 10.42
C GLU A 180 2.62 -11.98 9.64
N ARG A 181 3.78 -12.34 9.10
CA ARG A 181 3.97 -13.65 8.44
C ARG A 181 3.86 -14.83 9.40
N ALA A 182 4.38 -14.70 10.61
CA ALA A 182 4.23 -15.73 11.64
C ALA A 182 2.75 -15.93 12.01
N PHE A 183 2.03 -14.83 12.22
CA PHE A 183 0.60 -14.83 12.53
C PHE A 183 -0.25 -15.34 11.36
N LEU A 184 0.06 -14.95 10.13
CA LEU A 184 -0.64 -15.40 8.93
C LEU A 184 -0.43 -16.91 8.69
N ASN A 185 0.79 -17.39 8.88
CA ASN A 185 1.08 -18.82 8.78
C ASN A 185 0.40 -19.62 9.88
N HIS A 186 0.30 -19.09 11.10
CA HIS A 186 -0.48 -19.71 12.17
C HIS A 186 -1.98 -19.73 11.81
N TYR A 187 -2.53 -18.62 11.30
CA TYR A 187 -3.92 -18.51 10.87
C TYR A 187 -4.30 -19.55 9.81
N PHE A 188 -3.44 -19.84 8.83
CA PHE A 188 -3.73 -20.85 7.80
C PHE A 188 -3.46 -22.29 8.22
N ASN A 189 -2.68 -22.52 9.28
CA ASN A 189 -2.30 -23.86 9.74
C ASN A 189 -3.01 -24.24 11.05
N GLU A 190 -4.30 -23.89 11.19
CA GLU A 190 -5.17 -23.95 12.40
C GLU A 190 -5.12 -25.24 13.24
N ASN A 191 -4.47 -26.31 12.76
CA ASN A 191 -4.41 -27.63 13.39
C ASN A 191 -3.09 -28.00 14.09
N GLN A 192 -2.08 -27.10 14.18
CA GLN A 192 -0.75 -27.50 14.68
C GLN A 192 -0.20 -26.75 15.90
N MET A 193 -0.70 -25.56 16.23
CA MET A 193 -0.13 -24.75 17.32
C MET A 193 -1.18 -23.81 17.87
N ASN A 194 -1.26 -23.62 19.19
CA ASN A 194 -2.10 -22.57 19.78
C ASN A 194 -1.35 -21.22 19.80
N LEU A 195 -2.04 -20.10 20.02
CA LEU A 195 -1.43 -18.77 19.94
C LEU A 195 -0.31 -18.56 20.98
N GLU A 196 -0.45 -19.15 22.16
CA GLU A 196 0.55 -19.07 23.22
C GLU A 196 1.85 -19.79 22.83
N GLU A 197 1.75 -20.97 22.22
CA GLU A 197 2.89 -21.71 21.68
C GLU A 197 3.62 -20.94 20.57
N LEU A 198 2.88 -20.20 19.73
CA LEU A 198 3.50 -19.32 18.74
C LEU A 198 4.27 -18.18 19.42
N PHE A 199 3.70 -17.57 20.46
CA PHE A 199 4.36 -16.50 21.21
C PHE A 199 5.60 -17.00 21.93
N GLU A 200 5.56 -18.21 22.52
CA GLU A 200 6.73 -18.87 23.08
C GLU A 200 7.83 -19.06 22.05
N ARG A 201 7.48 -19.56 20.86
CA ARG A 201 8.44 -19.76 19.78
C ARG A 201 9.10 -18.46 19.34
N ILE A 202 8.33 -17.37 19.25
CA ILE A 202 8.87 -16.04 18.89
C ILE A 202 9.74 -15.49 20.03
N TYR A 203 9.33 -15.69 21.29
CA TYR A 203 10.11 -15.25 22.46
C TYR A 203 11.47 -15.97 22.56
N GLN A 204 11.54 -17.24 22.18
CA GLN A 204 12.78 -18.03 22.18
C GLN A 204 13.67 -17.76 20.96
N ASP A 205 13.20 -17.06 19.93
CA ASP A 205 13.96 -16.73 18.73
C ASP A 205 14.74 -15.43 18.93
N GLU A 206 16.07 -15.54 19.01
CA GLU A 206 16.98 -14.41 19.26
C GLU A 206 16.94 -13.33 18.18
N ASN A 207 16.31 -13.58 17.02
CA ASN A 207 16.16 -12.57 15.96
C ASN A 207 15.05 -11.55 16.26
N PHE A 208 14.18 -11.80 17.24
CA PHE A 208 13.12 -10.86 17.61
C PHE A 208 13.50 -10.04 18.83
N HIS A 209 13.37 -8.72 18.67
CA HIS A 209 13.58 -7.75 19.74
C HIS A 209 12.37 -6.85 19.84
N PHE A 210 11.86 -6.69 21.05
CA PHE A 210 10.68 -5.88 21.33
C PHE A 210 11.06 -4.70 22.19
N THR A 211 10.40 -3.57 21.94
CA THR A 211 10.49 -2.39 22.79
C THR A 211 9.12 -2.01 23.33
N ASP A 212 9.09 -1.46 24.53
CA ASP A 212 7.87 -0.88 25.10
C ASP A 212 7.53 0.49 24.49
N GLU A 213 6.48 1.12 25.01
CA GLU A 213 6.02 2.45 24.58
C GLU A 213 7.05 3.57 24.81
N ASN A 214 8.03 3.35 25.71
CA ASN A 214 9.12 4.28 26.01
C ASN A 214 10.40 3.94 25.23
N HIS A 215 10.30 3.06 24.22
CA HIS A 215 11.44 2.55 23.44
C HIS A 215 12.49 1.79 24.26
N GLN A 216 12.12 1.25 25.43
CA GLN A 216 12.99 0.41 26.23
C GLN A 216 12.84 -1.05 25.82
N ALA A 217 13.96 -1.78 25.76
CA ALA A 217 13.95 -3.19 25.40
C ALA A 217 13.16 -4.03 26.42
N CYS A 218 12.18 -4.79 25.94
CA CYS A 218 11.48 -5.80 26.71
C CYS A 218 12.43 -6.98 26.96
N LYS A 219 12.64 -7.36 28.23
CA LYS A 219 13.61 -8.42 28.61
C LYS A 219 12.96 -9.64 29.22
N ASP A 220 11.80 -9.48 29.82
CA ASP A 220 11.04 -10.54 30.44
C ASP A 220 9.92 -11.04 29.52
N ARG A 221 9.46 -12.26 29.78
CA ARG A 221 8.39 -12.91 29.00
C ARG A 221 7.11 -12.10 29.00
N GLU A 222 6.72 -11.52 30.13
CA GLU A 222 5.42 -10.84 30.28
C GLU A 222 5.35 -9.56 29.43
N SER A 223 6.42 -8.76 29.44
CA SER A 223 6.52 -7.56 28.60
C SER A 223 6.55 -7.91 27.11
N VAL A 224 7.29 -8.95 26.70
CA VAL A 224 7.30 -9.42 25.30
C VAL A 224 5.93 -9.91 24.86
N PHE A 225 5.24 -10.71 25.70
CA PHE A 225 3.90 -11.22 25.38
C PHE A 225 2.86 -10.10 25.27
N THR A 226 3.01 -9.06 26.08
CA THR A 226 2.18 -7.86 25.97
C THR A 226 2.37 -7.18 24.60
N GLN A 227 3.63 -7.01 24.16
CA GLN A 227 3.89 -6.44 22.83
C GLN A 227 3.39 -7.35 21.70
N LEU A 228 3.65 -8.66 21.76
CA LEU A 228 3.13 -9.63 20.80
C LEU A 228 1.61 -9.59 20.70
N SER A 229 0.91 -9.44 21.82
CA SER A 229 -0.55 -9.28 21.85
C SER A 229 -1.00 -8.01 21.13
N LEU A 230 -0.28 -6.89 21.29
CA LEU A 230 -0.57 -5.65 20.58
C LEU A 230 -0.32 -5.78 19.08
N HIS A 231 0.78 -6.41 18.67
CA HIS A 231 1.07 -6.71 17.26
C HIS A 231 0.02 -7.64 16.65
N TYR A 232 -0.39 -8.68 17.36
CA TYR A 232 -1.42 -9.61 16.90
C TYR A 232 -2.78 -8.92 16.74
N LYS A 233 -3.16 -8.00 17.66
CA LYS A 233 -4.37 -7.18 17.49
C LYS A 233 -4.32 -6.30 16.23
N LYS A 234 -3.17 -5.69 15.92
CA LYS A 234 -2.97 -4.93 14.68
C LYS A 234 -3.12 -5.83 13.45
N PHE A 235 -2.49 -7.01 13.48
CA PHE A 235 -2.62 -8.01 12.42
C PHE A 235 -4.08 -8.43 12.20
N LEU A 236 -4.82 -8.75 13.26
CA LEU A 236 -6.24 -9.12 13.15
C LEU A 236 -7.11 -8.01 12.53
N ARG A 237 -6.75 -6.74 12.75
CA ARG A 237 -7.42 -5.61 12.09
C ARG A 237 -7.11 -5.55 10.59
N ARG A 238 -5.89 -5.88 10.19
CA ARG A 238 -5.45 -5.90 8.77
C ARG A 238 -5.85 -7.16 8.03
N LEU A 239 -6.05 -8.28 8.73
CA LEU A 239 -6.36 -9.59 8.15
C LEU A 239 -7.57 -9.57 7.18
N PRO A 240 -8.71 -8.92 7.50
CA PRO A 240 -9.82 -8.79 6.55
C PRO A 240 -9.42 -8.14 5.22
N ILE A 241 -8.54 -7.15 5.25
CA ILE A 241 -8.00 -6.52 4.03
C ILE A 241 -7.22 -7.56 3.23
N LEU A 242 -6.27 -8.26 3.86
CA LEU A 242 -5.45 -9.29 3.20
C LEU A 242 -6.31 -10.38 2.54
N MET A 243 -7.41 -10.77 3.18
CA MET A 243 -8.35 -11.77 2.63
C MET A 243 -9.11 -11.26 1.39
N LYS A 244 -9.24 -9.95 1.21
CA LYS A 244 -9.89 -9.33 0.05
C LYS A 244 -8.94 -9.03 -1.11
N LEU A 245 -7.63 -9.13 -0.88
CA LEU A 245 -6.62 -8.88 -1.92
C LEU A 245 -6.37 -10.08 -2.86
N GLU A 246 -7.19 -11.13 -2.78
CA GLU A 246 -7.07 -12.35 -3.61
C GLU A 246 -5.67 -12.99 -3.49
N MET A 247 -5.07 -12.92 -2.30
CA MET A 247 -3.72 -13.42 -2.02
C MET A 247 -3.70 -14.89 -1.57
N PHE A 248 -4.76 -15.34 -0.90
CA PHE A 248 -4.87 -16.65 -0.24
C PHE A 248 -6.25 -17.24 -0.53
#